data_AF-F2J5L3-F1
#
_entry.id   AF-F2J5L3-F1
#
_cell.length_a   1.000
_cell.length_b   1.000
_cell.length_c   1.000
_cell.angle_alpha   90.00
_cell.angle_beta   90.00
_cell.angle_gamma   90.00
#
_symmetry.space_group_name_H-M   'P 1'
#
loop_
_entity.id
_entity.type
_entity.pdbx_description
1 polymer ?
#
loop_
_entity_poly.entity_id
_entity_poly.type
_entity_poly.pdbx_seq_one_letter_code
_entity_poly.pdbx_strand_id
1 'polypeptide(L)'
;MIYAVGHRDTYETALDRSQVMKMGKREVFKGVPYAGCAVWRTAAEAREYLLRTGYDTYEVYGVVASWELHTEQIDGEPFRRLLHDCLLLRIGSERS
;
A
#
# COMPACT_ATOMS: atom_id res chain seq x y z
N MET A 1 -2.23 -10.55 6.02
CA MET A 1 -2.22 -9.70 4.82
C MET A 1 -2.74 -8.33 5.23
N ILE A 2 -2.08 -7.27 4.77
CA ILE A 2 -2.51 -5.88 4.95
C ILE A 2 -2.74 -5.27 3.56
N TYR A 3 -3.13 -4.00 3.48
CA TYR A 3 -3.58 -3.41 2.23
C TYR A 3 -2.86 -2.10 1.94
N ALA A 4 -2.54 -1.84 0.69
CA ALA A 4 -1.96 -0.58 0.23
C ALA A 4 -2.80 -0.04 -0.93
N VAL A 5 -2.64 1.25 -1.22
CA VAL A 5 -3.22 1.87 -2.40
C VAL A 5 -2.14 2.18 -3.44
N GLY A 6 -2.55 2.30 -4.69
CA GLY A 6 -1.62 2.58 -5.77
C GLY A 6 -2.29 2.88 -7.09
N HIS A 7 -1.58 3.58 -7.97
CA HIS A 7 -2.06 3.87 -9.32
C HIS A 7 -2.31 2.57 -10.08
N ARG A 8 -3.55 2.37 -10.53
CA ARG A 8 -4.03 1.11 -11.12
C ARG A 8 -3.15 0.67 -12.27
N ASP A 9 -3.03 1.51 -13.31
CA ASP A 9 -2.31 1.16 -14.53
C ASP A 9 -0.84 0.79 -14.29
N THR A 10 -0.21 1.48 -13.33
CA THR A 10 1.20 1.24 -12.98
C THR A 10 1.37 -0.12 -12.34
N TYR A 11 0.53 -0.46 -11.37
CA TYR A 11 0.66 -1.72 -10.65
C TYR A 11 0.14 -2.90 -11.46
N GLU A 12 -0.96 -2.75 -12.20
CA GLU A 12 -1.45 -3.81 -13.09
C GLU A 12 -0.39 -4.17 -14.14
N THR A 13 0.18 -3.17 -14.81
CA THR A 13 1.25 -3.42 -15.81
C THR A 13 2.46 -4.08 -15.19
N ALA A 14 2.85 -3.70 -13.97
CA ALA A 14 4.02 -4.26 -13.30
C ALA A 14 3.77 -5.69 -12.79
N LEU A 15 2.59 -5.95 -12.24
CA LEU A 15 2.18 -7.26 -11.70
C LEU A 15 1.96 -8.30 -12.81
N ASP A 16 1.62 -7.89 -14.02
CA ASP A 16 1.56 -8.80 -15.19
C ASP A 16 2.95 -9.25 -15.66
N ARG A 17 3.99 -8.47 -15.37
CA ARG A 17 5.35 -8.72 -15.87
C ARG A 17 6.25 -9.38 -14.84
N SER A 18 6.00 -9.12 -13.55
CA SER A 18 6.94 -9.47 -12.49
C SER A 18 6.30 -9.40 -11.11
N GLN A 19 7.00 -9.95 -10.11
CA GLN A 19 6.70 -9.67 -8.72
C GLN A 19 7.01 -8.20 -8.40
N VAL A 20 6.08 -7.55 -7.69
CA VAL A 20 6.19 -6.14 -7.32
C VAL A 20 6.36 -6.01 -5.82
N MET A 21 7.30 -5.18 -5.40
CA MET A 21 7.52 -4.87 -3.98
C MET A 21 6.95 -3.48 -3.67
N LYS A 22 6.18 -3.37 -2.59
CA LYS A 22 5.87 -2.09 -1.95
C LYS A 22 7.03 -1.69 -1.07
N MET A 23 7.40 -0.42 -1.19
CA MET A 23 8.56 0.12 -0.48
C MET A 23 8.25 0.32 1.00
N GLY A 24 9.13 -0.20 1.85
CA GLY A 24 9.17 0.15 3.27
C GLY A 24 9.94 1.44 3.51
N LYS A 25 10.10 1.80 4.78
CA LYS A 25 10.94 2.91 5.23
C LYS A 25 12.40 2.67 4.81
N ARG A 26 12.79 3.26 3.69
CA ARG A 26 14.18 3.28 3.22
C ARG A 26 14.84 4.54 3.74
N GLU A 27 16.14 4.48 4.01
CA GLU A 27 16.89 5.61 4.56
C GLU A 27 16.75 6.89 3.70
N VAL A 28 16.80 6.78 2.36
CA VAL A 28 16.56 7.90 1.43
C VAL A 28 15.92 7.41 0.11
N PHE A 29 14.83 8.04 -0.33
CA PHE A 29 14.23 7.88 -1.67
C PHE A 29 14.16 9.23 -2.38
N LYS A 30 14.76 9.32 -3.58
CA LYS A 30 14.83 10.59 -4.36
C LYS A 30 15.38 11.79 -3.56
N GLY A 31 16.34 11.55 -2.67
CA GLY A 31 16.97 12.59 -1.85
C GLY A 31 16.20 12.99 -0.60
N VAL A 32 15.05 12.37 -0.31
CA VAL A 32 14.24 12.64 0.89
C VAL A 32 14.04 11.34 1.68
N PRO A 33 14.10 11.36 3.02
CA PRO A 33 13.76 10.19 3.83
C PRO A 33 12.37 9.68 3.47
N TYR A 34 12.28 8.40 3.10
CA TYR A 34 11.00 7.82 2.73
C TYR A 34 10.32 7.24 3.97
N ALA A 35 9.15 7.77 4.31
CA ALA A 35 8.39 7.33 5.47
C ALA A 35 7.85 5.89 5.35
N GLY A 36 7.95 5.25 4.18
CA GLY A 36 7.33 3.96 3.90
C GLY A 36 5.95 4.09 3.25
N CYS A 37 5.52 3.03 2.58
CA CYS A 37 4.19 2.98 1.97
C CYS A 37 3.11 3.04 3.06
N ALA A 38 2.08 3.86 2.82
CA ALA A 38 0.85 3.85 3.61
C ALA A 38 0.13 2.50 3.45
N VAL A 39 -0.29 1.92 4.56
CA VAL A 39 -0.98 0.63 4.64
C VAL A 39 -2.13 0.66 5.65
N TRP A 40 -3.15 -0.14 5.35
CA TRP A 40 -4.36 -0.32 6.14
C TRP A 40 -4.51 -1.77 6.57
N ARG A 41 -5.19 -1.98 7.70
CA ARG A 41 -5.42 -3.32 8.24
C ARG A 41 -6.42 -4.09 7.39
N THR A 42 -7.39 -3.40 6.79
CA THR A 42 -8.43 -3.98 5.93
C THR A 42 -8.52 -3.30 4.57
N ALA A 43 -9.04 -4.03 3.57
CA ALA A 43 -9.31 -3.47 2.25
C ALA A 43 -10.39 -2.39 2.30
N ALA A 44 -11.37 -2.53 3.20
CA ALA A 44 -12.46 -1.56 3.37
C ALA A 44 -11.94 -0.18 3.81
N GLU A 45 -11.05 -0.14 4.80
CA GLU A 45 -10.41 1.12 5.25
C GLU A 45 -9.61 1.78 4.12
N ALA A 46 -8.87 0.99 3.33
CA ALA A 46 -8.13 1.51 2.18
C ALA A 46 -9.06 2.07 1.10
N ARG A 47 -10.20 1.43 0.83
CA ARG A 47 -11.21 1.92 -0.12
C ARG A 47 -11.88 3.19 0.37
N GLU A 48 -12.23 3.26 1.65
CA GLU A 48 -12.78 4.46 2.26
C GLU A 48 -11.81 5.64 2.15
N TYR A 49 -10.51 5.39 2.36
CA TYR A 49 -9.48 6.41 2.14
C TYR A 49 -9.44 6.91 0.69
N LEU A 50 -9.53 6.00 -0.31
CA LEU A 50 -9.60 6.40 -1.72
C LEU A 50 -10.83 7.24 -2.04
N LEU A 51 -12.00 6.86 -1.51
CA LEU A 51 -13.24 7.63 -1.67
C LEU A 51 -13.13 9.04 -1.07
N ARG A 52 -12.53 9.16 0.11
CA ARG A 52 -12.33 10.45 0.78
C ARG A 52 -11.31 11.37 0.11
N THR A 53 -10.29 10.78 -0.53
CA THR A 53 -9.22 11.54 -1.19
C THR A 53 -9.53 11.89 -2.64
N GLY A 54 -10.47 11.19 -3.27
CA GLY A 54 -10.84 11.41 -4.67
C GLY A 54 -9.85 10.82 -5.67
N TYR A 55 -9.02 9.85 -5.24
CA TYR A 55 -8.07 9.16 -6.12
C TYR A 55 -8.76 8.07 -6.96
N ASP A 56 -9.43 8.49 -8.02
CA ASP A 56 -10.18 7.67 -8.98
C ASP A 56 -9.31 6.68 -9.81
N THR A 57 -8.06 7.06 -10.06
CA THR A 57 -7.07 6.24 -10.78
C THR A 57 -6.34 5.23 -9.89
N TYR A 58 -6.62 5.22 -8.59
CA TYR A 58 -5.99 4.31 -7.63
C TYR A 58 -6.86 3.08 -7.35
N GLU A 59 -6.22 2.02 -6.90
CA GLU A 59 -6.87 0.79 -6.47
C GLU A 59 -6.22 0.23 -5.21
N VAL A 60 -6.94 -0.67 -4.53
CA VAL A 60 -6.48 -1.36 -3.33
C VAL A 60 -5.79 -2.66 -3.72
N TYR A 61 -4.62 -2.89 -3.15
CA TYR A 61 -3.79 -4.06 -3.36
C TYR A 61 -3.48 -4.73 -2.03
N GLY A 62 -3.28 -6.05 -2.07
CA GLY A 62 -2.83 -6.83 -0.92
C GLY A 62 -1.33 -6.69 -0.74
N VAL A 63 -0.87 -6.68 0.51
CA VAL A 63 0.56 -6.69 0.86
C VAL A 63 0.82 -7.84 1.81
N VAL A 64 1.80 -8.68 1.46
CA VAL A 64 2.24 -9.80 2.28
C VAL A 64 3.10 -9.27 3.42
N ALA A 65 2.43 -8.85 4.49
CA ALA A 65 3.07 -8.31 5.68
C ALA A 65 2.22 -8.55 6.94
N SER A 66 2.88 -8.47 8.10
CA SER A 66 2.27 -8.45 9.42
C SER A 66 1.98 -7.02 9.84
N TRP A 67 0.75 -6.74 10.25
CA TRP A 67 0.37 -5.41 10.74
C TRP A 67 1.17 -5.00 11.97
N GLU A 68 1.46 -5.91 12.91
CA GLU A 68 2.20 -5.53 14.12
C GLU A 68 3.72 -5.55 13.95
N LEU A 69 4.25 -6.40 13.07
CA LEU A 69 5.71 -6.55 12.94
C LEU A 69 6.32 -5.67 11.85
N HIS A 70 5.57 -5.37 10.78
CA HIS A 70 6.12 -4.72 9.59
C HIS A 70 5.58 -3.31 9.39
N THR A 71 4.83 -2.78 10.35
CA THR A 71 4.26 -1.43 10.24
C THR A 71 4.45 -0.62 11.50
N GLU A 72 4.56 0.69 11.34
CA GLU A 72 4.55 1.66 12.44
C GLU A 72 3.40 2.65 12.27
N GLN A 73 2.82 3.08 13.38
CA GLN A 73 1.88 4.21 13.40
C GLN A 73 2.69 5.50 13.53
N ILE A 74 2.39 6.48 12.66
CA ILE A 74 2.89 7.85 12.80
C ILE A 74 1.76 8.71 13.36
N ASP A 75 2.06 9.55 14.34
CA ASP A 75 1.10 10.45 14.96
C ASP A 75 0.48 11.39 13.91
N GLY A 76 -0.85 11.46 13.90
CA GLY A 76 -1.62 12.27 12.95
C GLY A 76 -1.94 11.58 11.61
N GLU A 77 -1.39 10.40 11.32
CA GLU A 77 -1.71 9.66 10.10
C GLU A 77 -2.88 8.68 10.30
N PRO A 78 -3.84 8.61 9.36
CA PRO A 78 -4.99 7.68 9.46
C PRO A 78 -4.65 6.25 8.99
N PHE A 79 -3.37 5.96 8.73
CA PHE A 79 -2.86 4.69 8.25
C PHE A 79 -1.51 4.42 8.92
N ARG A 80 -0.99 3.20 8.79
CA ARG A 80 0.37 2.86 9.22
C ARG A 80 1.34 2.91 8.05
N ARG A 81 2.63 2.94 8.36
CA ARG A 81 3.73 2.95 7.39
C ARG A 81 4.47 1.62 7.39
N LEU A 82 4.79 1.10 6.20
CA LEU A 82 5.65 -0.07 6.07
C LEU A 82 7.07 0.22 6.56
N LEU A 83 7.63 -0.67 7.38
CA LEU A 83 9.01 -0.60 7.85
C LEU A 83 10.00 -1.19 6.85
N HIS A 84 9.59 -2.18 6.06
CA HIS A 84 10.47 -2.90 5.12
C HIS A 84 9.74 -3.16 3.80
N ASP A 85 10.49 -3.44 2.75
CA ASP A 85 9.92 -3.79 1.45
C ASP A 85 9.10 -5.09 1.55
N CYS A 86 7.87 -5.08 1.04
CA CYS A 86 6.94 -6.21 1.16
C CYS A 86 6.32 -6.54 -0.20
N LEU A 87 5.99 -7.82 -0.43
CA LEU A 87 5.39 -8.27 -1.69
C LEU A 87 3.97 -7.70 -1.86
N LEU A 88 3.70 -7.12 -3.03
CA LEU A 88 2.40 -6.63 -3.45
C LEU A 88 1.66 -7.73 -4.23
N LEU A 89 0.36 -7.85 -3.99
CA LEU A 89 -0.54 -8.80 -4.64
C LEU A 89 -1.78 -8.10 -5.17
N ARG A 90 -2.32 -8.60 -6.28
CA ARG A 90 -3.70 -8.32 -6.67
C ARG A 90 -4.63 -8.91 -5.62
N ILE A 91 -5.66 -8.15 -5.26
CA ILE A 91 -6.81 -8.70 -4.58
C ILE A 91 -7.93 -8.75 -5.61
N GLY A 92 -8.57 -9.91 -5.75
CA GLY A 92 -9.68 -10.03 -6.69
C GLY A 92 -10.72 -8.97 -6.38
N SER A 93 -11.25 -8.30 -7.40
CA SER A 93 -12.40 -7.44 -7.25
C SER A 93 -13.57 -8.35 -6.86
N GLU A 94 -13.88 -8.46 -5.58
CA GLU A 94 -15.19 -8.98 -5.16
C GLU A 94 -16.23 -7.99 -5.68
N ARG A 95 -16.69 -8.20 -6.91
CA ARG A 95 -17.92 -7.61 -7.42
C ARG A 95 -19.03 -8.21 -6.57
N SER A 96 -19.44 -7.46 -5.54
CA SER A 96 -20.76 -7.62 -4.93
C SER A 96 -21.83 -7.17 -5.93
#